data_AF-A0A382HG60-F1
#
_entry.id   AF-A0A382HG60-F1
#
_cell.length_a   1.000
_cell.length_b   1.000
_cell.length_c   1.000
_cell.angle_alpha   90.00
_cell.angle_beta   90.00
_cell.angle_gamma   90.00
#
_symmetry.space_group_name_H-M   'P 1'
#
loop_
_entity.id
_entity.type
_entity.pdbx_description
1 polymer ?
#
loop_
_entity_poly.entity_id
_entity_poly.type
_entity_poly.pdbx_seq_one_letter_code
_entity_poly.pdbx_strand_id
1 'polypeptide(L)'
;MNTPNPFRLPEKNWIDAVCCVALLDKIPTTEEELMSYGKGDIAVFYTVWSVPATLGRSIPKEKGQARKLLNMVIEEISQKPVTRYVTLSPKTEMATKFHLNNGAVLLKENELTFNFEYKLP
;
A
#
# COMPACT_ATOMS: atom_id res chain seq x y z
N MET A 1 -13.91 11.96 40.60
CA MET A 1 -12.62 11.39 40.16
C MET A 1 -12.88 9.97 39.68
N ASN A 2 -12.73 9.71 38.38
CA ASN A 2 -12.98 8.41 37.78
C ASN A 2 -11.77 7.51 38.08
N THR A 3 -11.90 6.57 39.01
CA THR A 3 -10.86 5.55 39.23
C THR A 3 -10.86 4.58 38.06
N PRO A 4 -9.75 4.39 37.33
CA PRO A 4 -9.70 3.41 36.26
C PRO A 4 -9.90 2.00 36.83
N ASN A 5 -10.82 1.24 36.23
CA ASN A 5 -11.07 -0.16 36.57
C ASN A 5 -9.77 -0.98 36.40
N PRO A 6 -9.27 -1.64 37.45
CA PRO A 6 -8.00 -2.39 37.42
C PRO A 6 -8.02 -3.62 36.49
N PHE A 7 -9.18 -3.98 35.94
CA PHE A 7 -9.34 -5.11 35.00
C PHE A 7 -9.49 -4.70 33.53
N ARG A 8 -9.35 -3.41 33.17
CA ARG A 8 -9.38 -2.99 31.76
C ARG A 8 -8.11 -3.46 31.07
N LEU A 9 -8.21 -4.52 30.28
CA LEU A 9 -7.15 -4.93 29.35
C LEU A 9 -6.77 -3.72 28.47
N PRO A 10 -5.47 -3.48 28.21
CA PRO A 10 -5.04 -2.37 27.38
C PRO A 10 -5.72 -2.45 26.01
N GLU A 11 -6.10 -1.30 25.46
CA GLU A 11 -6.67 -1.26 24.11
C GLU A 11 -5.68 -1.90 23.13
N LYS A 12 -6.14 -2.95 22.47
CA LYS A 12 -5.30 -3.74 21.59
C LYS A 12 -5.12 -2.93 20.31
N ASN A 13 -3.96 -2.33 20.07
CA ASN A 13 -3.71 -1.62 18.80
C ASN A 13 -3.64 -2.63 17.66
N TRP A 14 -4.66 -2.63 16.81
CA TRP A 14 -4.67 -3.52 15.66
C TRP A 14 -4.28 -2.78 14.38
N ILE A 15 -3.48 -3.44 13.54
CA ILE A 15 -3.17 -2.95 12.20
C ILE A 15 -4.38 -3.19 11.29
N ASP A 16 -4.77 -2.16 10.56
CA ASP A 16 -5.95 -2.19 9.69
C ASP A 16 -5.61 -2.30 8.22
N ALA A 17 -4.51 -1.67 7.81
CA ALA A 17 -3.94 -1.77 6.47
C ALA A 17 -2.43 -1.57 6.56
N VAL A 18 -1.73 -2.11 5.57
CA VAL A 18 -0.29 -1.94 5.39
C VAL A 18 -0.05 -1.56 3.93
N CYS A 19 0.88 -0.64 3.72
CA CYS A 19 1.37 -0.24 2.43
C CYS A 19 2.88 -0.07 2.52
N CYS A 20 3.62 -0.75 1.65
CA CYS A 20 5.08 -0.68 1.62
C CYS A 20 5.53 -0.01 0.32
N VAL A 21 6.49 0.90 0.45
CA VAL A 21 7.06 1.66 -0.66
C VAL A 21 8.58 1.70 -0.56
N ALA A 22 9.24 1.51 -1.70
CA ALA A 22 10.66 1.73 -1.89
C ALA A 22 10.90 2.94 -2.80
N LEU A 23 11.91 3.76 -2.53
CA LEU A 23 12.34 4.82 -3.45
C LEU A 23 13.53 4.31 -4.26
N LEU A 24 13.33 4.07 -5.56
CA LEU A 24 14.30 3.42 -6.43
C LEU A 24 14.72 4.31 -7.61
N ASP A 25 15.89 4.02 -8.18
CA ASP A 25 16.42 4.67 -9.38
C ASP A 25 15.87 4.06 -10.69
N LYS A 26 15.21 2.91 -10.59
CA LYS A 26 14.65 2.14 -11.71
C LYS A 26 13.34 1.47 -11.32
N ILE A 27 12.52 1.12 -12.32
CA ILE A 27 11.28 0.37 -12.13
C ILE A 27 11.61 -1.13 -12.10
N PRO A 28 11.44 -1.82 -10.97
CA PRO A 28 11.66 -3.25 -10.90
C PRO A 28 10.51 -4.01 -11.58
N THR A 29 10.86 -5.16 -12.12
CA THR A 29 9.95 -6.16 -12.71
C THR A 29 9.85 -7.41 -11.84
N THR A 30 10.83 -7.63 -10.95
CA THR A 30 10.90 -8.74 -10.00
C THR A 30 11.20 -8.24 -8.58
N GLU A 31 10.98 -9.10 -7.59
CA GLU A 31 11.37 -8.81 -6.19
C GLU A 31 12.90 -8.73 -6.02
N GLU A 32 13.66 -9.50 -6.79
CA GLU A 32 15.13 -9.44 -6.76
C GLU A 32 15.63 -8.07 -7.25
N GLU A 33 15.03 -7.53 -8.30
CA GLU A 33 15.32 -6.17 -8.78
C GLU A 33 14.92 -5.11 -7.74
N LEU A 34 13.74 -5.25 -7.13
CA LEU A 34 13.27 -4.36 -6.06
C LEU A 34 14.30 -4.27 -4.91
N MET A 35 14.93 -5.40 -4.56
CA MET A 35 15.90 -5.48 -3.46
C MET A 35 17.33 -5.08 -3.85
N SER A 36 17.67 -5.09 -5.14
CA SER A 36 19.03 -4.83 -5.63
C SER A 36 19.24 -3.42 -6.20
N TYR A 37 18.16 -2.73 -6.58
CA TYR A 37 18.25 -1.40 -7.17
C TYR A 37 18.63 -0.32 -6.15
N GLY A 38 19.20 0.76 -6.66
CA GLY A 38 19.68 1.87 -5.86
C GLY A 38 18.55 2.81 -5.44
N LYS A 39 18.85 3.73 -4.53
CA LYS A 39 17.91 4.79 -4.13
C LYS A 39 17.73 5.79 -5.27
N GLY A 40 16.49 6.18 -5.57
CA GLY A 40 16.18 7.21 -6.56
C GLY A 40 14.87 7.95 -6.28
N ASP A 41 14.26 8.45 -7.35
CA ASP A 41 13.08 9.32 -7.34
C ASP A 41 11.79 8.60 -7.79
N ILE A 42 11.83 7.27 -7.92
CA ILE A 42 10.66 6.45 -8.29
C ILE A 42 10.10 5.79 -7.03
N ALA A 43 8.87 6.13 -6.66
CA ALA A 43 8.17 5.48 -5.56
C ALA A 43 7.53 4.17 -6.05
N VAL A 44 8.07 3.04 -5.60
CA VAL A 44 7.63 1.69 -5.96
C VAL A 44 6.80 1.09 -4.84
N PHE A 45 5.49 0.98 -5.05
CA PHE A 45 4.53 0.36 -4.15
C PHE A 45 4.52 -1.16 -4.39
N TYR A 46 5.18 -1.92 -3.51
CA TYR A 46 5.36 -3.36 -3.69
C TYR A 46 4.48 -4.21 -2.78
N THR A 47 3.71 -3.59 -1.88
CA THR A 47 2.71 -4.29 -1.06
C THR A 47 1.62 -3.32 -0.62
N VAL A 48 0.37 -3.72 -0.75
CA VAL A 48 -0.78 -3.02 -0.14
C VAL A 48 -1.88 -4.01 0.20
N TRP A 49 -2.35 -4.00 1.45
CA TRP A 49 -3.44 -4.86 1.90
C TRP A 49 -4.15 -4.27 3.12
N SER A 50 -5.36 -4.77 3.39
CA SER A 50 -6.12 -4.44 4.61
C SER A 50 -6.73 -5.68 5.24
N VAL A 51 -6.81 -5.69 6.57
CA VAL A 51 -7.45 -6.79 7.31
C VAL A 51 -8.96 -6.79 7.02
N PRO A 52 -9.57 -7.95 6.69
CA PRO A 52 -11.01 -8.05 6.50
C PRO A 52 -11.80 -7.58 7.72
N ALA A 53 -12.97 -6.98 7.49
CA ALA A 53 -13.82 -6.46 8.54
C ALA A 53 -14.32 -7.52 9.55
N THR A 54 -14.24 -8.80 9.20
CA THR A 54 -14.79 -9.94 9.94
C THR A 54 -13.76 -10.67 10.81
N LEU A 55 -12.47 -10.32 10.74
CA LEU A 55 -11.43 -11.08 11.42
C LEU A 55 -11.37 -10.78 12.92
N GLY A 56 -12.17 -11.51 13.72
CA GLY A 56 -12.03 -11.62 15.18
C GLY A 56 -12.26 -10.33 15.97
N ARG A 57 -13.01 -9.37 15.41
CA ARG A 57 -13.34 -8.11 16.08
C ARG A 57 -14.84 -8.00 16.32
N SER A 58 -15.24 -7.60 17.53
CA SER A 58 -16.64 -7.33 17.88
C SER A 58 -17.19 -6.06 17.25
N ILE A 59 -16.34 -5.21 16.65
CA ILE A 59 -16.72 -3.94 16.05
C ILE A 59 -16.56 -4.05 14.52
N PRO A 60 -17.61 -3.77 13.73
CA PRO A 60 -17.52 -3.70 12.28
C PRO A 60 -16.47 -2.67 11.84
N LYS A 61 -15.56 -3.06 10.95
CA LYS A 61 -14.62 -2.12 10.36
C LYS A 61 -15.22 -1.39 9.17
N GLU A 62 -14.77 -0.15 9.01
CA GLU A 62 -14.95 0.60 7.77
C GLU A 62 -14.24 -0.11 6.59
N LYS A 63 -14.90 -0.15 5.44
CA LYS A 63 -14.33 -0.67 4.19
C LYS A 63 -13.37 0.37 3.58
N GLY A 64 -12.43 -0.10 2.77
CA GLY A 64 -11.56 0.79 2.00
C GLY A 64 -10.32 1.30 2.74
N GLN A 65 -9.94 0.70 3.88
CA GLN A 65 -8.73 1.07 4.62
C GLN A 65 -7.46 1.03 3.75
N ALA A 66 -7.32 0.05 2.85
CA ALA A 66 -6.20 -0.02 1.90
C ALA A 66 -6.18 1.17 0.92
N ARG A 67 -7.35 1.61 0.41
CA ARG A 67 -7.46 2.79 -0.46
C ARG A 67 -7.12 4.07 0.29
N LYS A 68 -7.65 4.23 1.50
CA LYS A 68 -7.33 5.39 2.35
C LYS A 68 -5.83 5.46 2.63
N LEU A 69 -5.23 4.34 3.02
CA LEU A 69 -3.80 4.26 3.27
C LEU A 69 -2.96 4.58 2.03
N LEU A 70 -3.32 4.00 0.87
CA LEU A 70 -2.65 4.30 -0.40
C LEU A 70 -2.65 5.80 -0.69
N ASN A 71 -3.81 6.46 -0.58
CA ASN A 71 -3.93 7.89 -0.85
C ASN A 71 -3.07 8.73 0.11
N MET A 72 -3.09 8.41 1.42
CA MET A 72 -2.26 9.09 2.42
C MET A 72 -0.76 8.91 2.12
N VAL A 73 -0.35 7.71 1.71
CA VAL A 73 1.06 7.45 1.37
C VAL A 73 1.48 8.19 0.10
N ILE A 74 0.62 8.26 -0.92
CA ILE A 74 0.89 9.05 -2.14
C ILE A 74 1.04 10.53 -1.79
N GLU A 75 0.14 11.08 -0.97
CA GLU A 75 0.19 12.47 -0.52
C GLU A 75 1.45 12.80 0.30
N GLU A 76 1.85 11.90 1.21
CA GLU A 76 3.08 12.07 2.00
C GLU A 76 4.34 11.97 1.13
N ILE A 77 4.35 11.05 0.16
CA ILE A 77 5.48 10.85 -0.74
C ILE A 77 5.59 11.99 -1.75
N SER A 78 4.49 12.65 -2.13
CA SER A 78 4.51 13.79 -3.06
C SER A 78 5.21 15.03 -2.50
N GLN A 79 5.44 15.08 -1.19
CA GLN A 79 6.27 16.11 -0.55
C GLN A 79 7.78 15.87 -0.73
N LYS A 80 8.18 14.72 -1.29
CA LYS A 80 9.57 14.36 -1.61
C LYS A 80 9.83 14.60 -3.11
N PRO A 81 11.10 14.70 -3.56
CA PRO A 81 11.42 14.85 -4.98
C PRO A 81 11.22 13.53 -5.74
N VAL A 82 9.98 13.05 -5.79
CA VAL A 82 9.56 11.82 -6.49
C VAL A 82 8.92 12.21 -7.81
N THR A 83 9.33 11.55 -8.88
CA THR A 83 8.86 11.84 -10.24
C THR A 83 7.81 10.85 -10.72
N ARG A 84 7.76 9.64 -10.14
CA ARG A 84 6.87 8.55 -10.58
C ARG A 84 6.36 7.71 -9.41
N TYR A 85 5.13 7.22 -9.54
CA TYR A 85 4.44 6.39 -8.55
C TYR A 85 4.03 5.09 -9.22
N VAL A 86 4.87 4.08 -9.09
CA VAL A 86 4.76 2.81 -9.82
C VAL A 86 4.52 1.68 -8.82
N THR A 87 3.86 0.62 -9.24
CA THR A 87 3.66 -0.56 -8.39
C THR A 87 4.52 -1.72 -8.85
N LEU A 88 4.77 -2.66 -7.96
CA LEU A 88 5.18 -4.02 -8.30
C LEU A 88 4.14 -4.96 -7.69
N SER A 89 3.12 -5.32 -8.48
CA SER A 89 1.94 -6.02 -7.99
C SER A 89 1.89 -7.45 -8.54
N PRO A 90 1.43 -8.44 -7.74
CA PRO A 90 1.24 -9.79 -8.27
C PRO A 90 0.13 -9.81 -9.33
N LYS A 91 0.21 -10.73 -10.31
CA LYS A 91 -0.78 -10.91 -11.37
C LYS A 91 -2.08 -11.56 -10.88
N THR A 92 -2.79 -10.85 -10.00
CA THR A 92 -4.09 -11.29 -9.48
C THR A 92 -5.19 -10.33 -9.90
N GLU A 93 -6.39 -10.86 -10.16
CA GLU A 93 -7.55 -10.05 -10.50
C GLU A 93 -7.87 -9.03 -9.38
N MET A 94 -7.66 -9.41 -8.12
CA MET A 94 -7.84 -8.54 -6.96
C MET A 94 -6.90 -7.32 -7.01
N ALA A 95 -5.60 -7.54 -7.25
CA ALA A 95 -4.63 -6.45 -7.33
C ALA A 95 -4.90 -5.55 -8.55
N THR A 96 -5.18 -6.14 -9.71
CA THR A 96 -5.51 -5.40 -10.94
C THR A 96 -6.73 -4.51 -10.74
N LYS A 97 -7.85 -5.06 -10.24
CA LYS A 97 -9.05 -4.27 -9.94
C LYS A 97 -8.77 -3.20 -8.91
N PHE A 98 -8.00 -3.50 -7.87
CA PHE A 98 -7.63 -2.51 -6.86
C PHE A 98 -6.90 -1.33 -7.48
N HIS A 99 -5.82 -1.53 -8.22
CA HIS A 99 -5.04 -0.43 -8.77
C HIS A 99 -5.83 0.38 -9.82
N LEU A 100 -6.54 -0.30 -10.73
CA LEU A 100 -7.36 0.37 -11.76
C LEU A 100 -8.50 1.20 -11.13
N ASN A 101 -9.22 0.67 -10.14
CA ASN A 101 -10.29 1.41 -9.44
C ASN A 101 -9.77 2.60 -8.62
N ASN A 102 -8.46 2.64 -8.34
CA ASN A 102 -7.78 3.74 -7.67
C ASN A 102 -7.05 4.67 -8.65
N GLY A 103 -7.35 4.60 -9.95
CA GLY A 103 -6.87 5.56 -10.94
C GLY A 103 -5.48 5.27 -11.50
N ALA A 104 -4.89 4.11 -11.20
CA ALA A 104 -3.67 3.69 -11.86
C ALA A 104 -3.96 3.18 -13.27
N VAL A 105 -2.95 3.23 -14.14
CA VAL A 105 -2.97 2.61 -15.47
C VAL A 105 -1.95 1.49 -15.52
N LEU A 106 -2.20 0.45 -16.32
CA LEU A 106 -1.20 -0.60 -16.54
C LEU A 106 -0.03 0.01 -17.33
N LEU A 107 1.14 0.06 -16.71
CA LEU A 107 2.37 0.54 -17.33
C LEU A 107 3.08 -0.59 -18.07
N LYS A 108 3.22 -1.75 -17.40
CA LYS A 108 3.94 -2.90 -17.93
C LYS A 108 3.42 -4.21 -17.37
N GLU A 109 3.34 -5.20 -18.25
CA GLU A 109 3.20 -6.61 -17.88
C GLU A 109 4.58 -7.28 -17.88
N ASN A 110 4.97 -7.85 -16.74
CA ASN A 110 6.19 -8.64 -16.59
C ASN A 110 5.85 -10.13 -16.59
N GLU A 111 6.79 -11.02 -16.27
CA GLU A 111 6.51 -12.45 -16.20
C GLU A 111 5.51 -12.78 -15.09
N LEU A 112 5.83 -12.40 -13.84
CA LEU A 112 5.06 -12.75 -12.64
C LEU A 112 4.33 -11.56 -11.99
N THR A 113 4.59 -10.34 -12.47
CA THR A 113 4.08 -9.10 -11.87
C THR A 113 3.46 -8.18 -12.92
N PHE A 114 2.69 -7.21 -12.44
CA PHE A 114 2.26 -6.03 -13.16
C PHE A 114 2.87 -4.79 -12.52
N ASN A 115 3.36 -3.88 -13.36
CA ASN A 115 3.60 -2.50 -12.94
C ASN A 115 2.39 -1.65 -13.34
N PHE A 116 1.73 -1.08 -12.35
CA PHE A 116 0.75 -0.02 -12.56
C PHE A 116 1.39 1.33 -12.25
N GLU A 117 0.93 2.40 -12.88
CA GLU A 117 1.40 3.75 -12.61
C GLU A 117 0.23 4.65 -12.23
N TYR A 118 0.36 5.33 -11.08
CA TYR A 118 -0.56 6.37 -10.67
C TYR A 118 -0.14 7.69 -11.32
N LYS A 119 -1.12 8.42 -11.86
CA LYS A 119 -0.87 9.80 -12.29
C LYS A 119 -0.63 10.66 -11.04
N LEU A 120 0.32 11.58 -11.15
CA LEU A 120 0.55 12.64 -10.17
C LEU A 120 -0.80 13.31 -9.83
N PRO A 121 -1.13 13.51 -8.54
CA PRO A 121 -2.29 14.31 -8.15
C PRO A 121 -2.17 15.76 -8.65
#